data_AF-A0A2E8SKU8-F1
#
_entry.id   AF-A0A2E8SKU8-F1
#
_cell.length_a   1.000
_cell.length_b   1.000
_cell.length_c   1.000
_cell.angle_alpha   90.00
_cell.angle_beta   90.00
_cell.angle_gamma   90.00
#
_symmetry.space_group_name_H-M   'P 1'
#
loop_
_entity.id
_entity.type
_entity.pdbx_description
1 polymer ?
#
loop_
_entity_poly.entity_id
_entity_poly.type
_entity_poly.pdbx_seq_one_letter_code
_entity_poly.pdbx_strand_id
1 'polypeptide(L)'
;MDLKKQYTDFIKSKSLDLGFMSCGISKSGFLASEADRFESWLKNNYHGKMSYMERNFDKRLDTTKLVEGSKSVISLTYNYFP
;
A
#
# COMPACT_ATOMS: atom_id res chain seq x y z
N MET A 1 -1.80 28.81 0.93
CA MET A 1 -0.91 27.80 1.53
C MET A 1 -1.34 26.42 1.03
N ASP A 2 -0.42 25.60 0.56
CA ASP A 2 -0.73 24.22 0.14
C ASP A 2 -0.66 23.26 1.33
N LEU A 3 -1.83 22.98 1.92
CA LEU A 3 -1.97 22.08 3.06
C LEU A 3 -1.50 20.65 2.74
N LYS A 4 -1.68 20.17 1.51
CA LYS A 4 -1.27 18.81 1.11
C LYS A 4 0.25 18.68 1.17
N LYS A 5 0.96 19.68 0.65
CA LYS A 5 2.42 19.72 0.73
C LYS A 5 2.89 19.77 2.19
N GLN A 6 2.29 20.65 3.00
CA GLN A 6 2.64 20.76 4.42
C GLN A 6 2.48 19.43 5.17
N TYR A 7 1.36 18.73 5.00
CA TYR A 7 1.14 17.42 5.63
C TYR A 7 2.10 16.36 5.10
N THR A 8 2.40 16.37 3.80
CA THR A 8 3.36 15.44 3.19
C THR A 8 4.75 15.61 3.80
N ASP A 9 5.21 16.86 3.92
CA ASP A 9 6.52 17.18 4.48
C ASP A 9 6.57 16.81 5.97
N PHE A 10 5.51 17.13 6.73
CA PHE A 10 5.40 16.75 8.15
C PHE A 10 5.45 15.23 8.36
N ILE A 11 4.64 14.45 7.63
CA ILE A 11 4.59 12.99 7.75
C ILE A 11 5.95 12.37 7.40
N LYS A 12 6.58 12.83 6.31
CA LYS A 12 7.90 12.33 5.90
C LYS A 12 8.97 12.65 6.94
N SER A 13 9.03 13.88 7.44
CA SER A 13 9.96 14.25 8.52
C SER A 13 9.73 13.38 9.75
N LYS A 14 8.48 13.27 10.20
CA LYS A 14 8.13 12.52 11.41
C LYS A 14 8.45 11.03 11.27
N SER A 15 8.31 10.45 10.07
CA SER A 15 8.67 9.06 9.83
C SER A 15 10.17 8.80 10.01
N LEU A 16 11.01 9.71 9.54
CA LEU A 16 12.47 9.62 9.71
C LEU A 16 12.85 9.79 11.18
N ASP A 17 12.23 10.76 11.88
CA ASP A 17 12.44 10.99 13.32
C ASP A 17 12.07 9.76 14.16
N LEU A 18 11.08 8.97 13.72
CA LEU A 18 10.65 7.73 14.36
C LEU A 18 11.55 6.53 14.01
N GLY A 19 12.59 6.72 13.19
CA GLY A 19 13.57 5.68 12.85
C GLY A 19 13.21 4.82 11.63
N PHE A 20 12.18 5.18 10.85
CA PHE A 20 11.97 4.55 9.54
C PHE A 20 13.02 5.03 8.54
N MET A 21 13.42 4.16 7.62
CA MET A 21 14.43 4.51 6.62
C MET A 21 13.90 5.35 5.48
N SER A 22 12.62 5.14 5.11
CA SER A 22 11.96 5.92 4.09
C SER A 22 10.44 5.91 4.25
N CYS A 23 9.82 6.94 3.68
CA CYS A 23 8.37 7.12 3.66
C CYS A 23 7.88 7.54 2.27
N GLY A 24 7.06 6.70 1.66
CA GLY A 24 6.32 6.98 0.43
C GLY A 24 4.85 7.31 0.73
N ILE A 25 4.24 8.18 -0.07
CA ILE A 25 2.81 8.47 0.00
C ILE A 25 2.23 8.33 -1.40
N SER A 26 1.21 7.49 -1.56
CA SER A 26 0.50 7.27 -2.82
C SER A 26 -1.00 7.57 -2.68
N LYS A 27 -1.68 7.78 -3.80
CA LYS A 27 -3.13 7.99 -3.82
C LYS A 27 -3.85 6.67 -3.52
N SER A 28 -4.85 6.71 -2.65
CA SER A 28 -5.74 5.58 -2.42
C SER A 28 -6.75 5.44 -3.56
N GLY A 29 -7.07 4.21 -3.94
CA GLY A 29 -7.96 3.86 -5.03
C GLY A 29 -7.74 2.43 -5.52
N PHE A 30 -8.35 2.14 -6.67
CA PHE A 30 -8.21 0.89 -7.40
C PHE A 30 -6.88 0.81 -8.17
N LEU A 31 -6.19 -0.31 -8.03
CA LEU A 31 -4.88 -0.61 -8.62
C LEU A 31 -5.05 -1.29 -9.97
N ALA A 32 -5.55 -0.55 -10.97
CA ALA A 32 -5.87 -1.10 -12.29
C ALA A 32 -4.70 -1.82 -12.97
N SER A 33 -3.47 -1.30 -12.87
CA SER A 33 -2.28 -1.92 -13.49
C SER A 33 -1.91 -3.27 -12.88
N GLU A 34 -2.28 -3.50 -11.62
CA GLU A 34 -1.94 -4.72 -10.89
C GLU A 34 -3.05 -5.77 -10.92
N ALA A 35 -4.28 -5.37 -11.29
CA ALA A 35 -5.45 -6.24 -11.28
C ALA A 35 -5.25 -7.50 -12.15
N ASP A 36 -4.93 -7.31 -13.44
CA ASP A 36 -4.76 -8.41 -14.40
C ASP A 36 -3.58 -9.30 -14.04
N ARG A 37 -2.49 -8.69 -13.55
CA ARG A 37 -1.28 -9.41 -13.13
C ARG A 37 -1.57 -10.28 -11.91
N PHE A 38 -2.29 -9.75 -10.93
CA PHE A 38 -2.65 -10.48 -9.72
C PHE A 38 -3.64 -11.61 -10.02
N GLU A 39 -4.66 -11.36 -10.84
CA GLU A 39 -5.60 -12.40 -11.29
C GLU A 39 -4.88 -13.53 -12.03
N SER A 40 -3.99 -13.18 -12.96
CA SER A 40 -3.18 -14.17 -13.69
C SER A 40 -2.29 -14.96 -12.74
N TRP A 41 -1.65 -14.30 -11.78
CA TRP A 41 -0.80 -14.96 -10.78
C TRP A 41 -1.58 -15.95 -9.90
N LEU A 42 -2.81 -15.60 -9.50
CA LEU A 42 -3.71 -16.50 -8.78
C LEU A 42 -4.14 -17.70 -9.64
N LYS A 43 -4.59 -17.46 -10.89
CA LYS A 43 -5.03 -18.52 -11.81
C LYS A 43 -3.93 -19.55 -12.11
N ASN A 44 -2.67 -19.12 -12.07
CA ASN A 44 -1.51 -20.00 -12.26
C ASN A 44 -1.04 -20.71 -10.96
N ASN A 45 -1.79 -20.62 -9.85
CA ASN A 45 -1.46 -21.22 -8.55
C ASN A 45 -0.10 -20.79 -7.99
N TYR A 46 0.39 -19.60 -8.35
CA TYR A 46 1.70 -19.12 -7.91
C TYR A 46 1.76 -18.73 -6.42
N HIS A 47 0.63 -18.76 -5.70
CA HIS A 47 0.58 -18.62 -4.24
C HIS A 47 0.97 -19.88 -3.47
N GLY A 48 1.18 -21.03 -4.14
CA GLY A 48 1.47 -22.30 -3.48
C GLY A 48 0.42 -22.62 -2.41
N LYS A 49 0.85 -22.79 -1.16
CA LYS A 49 -0.05 -23.13 -0.04
C LYS A 49 -0.81 -21.92 0.54
N MET A 50 -0.57 -20.70 0.08
CA MET A 50 -1.20 -19.49 0.60
C MET A 50 -2.60 -19.26 0.01
N SER A 51 -3.53 -20.21 0.21
CA SER A 51 -4.91 -20.12 -0.31
C SER A 51 -5.68 -18.89 0.16
N TYR A 52 -5.23 -18.25 1.26
CA TYR A 52 -5.80 -16.97 1.70
C TYR A 52 -5.57 -15.81 0.71
N MET A 53 -4.66 -15.96 -0.25
CA MET A 53 -4.37 -14.94 -1.28
C MET A 53 -5.55 -14.76 -2.24
N GLU A 54 -6.32 -15.80 -2.48
CA GLU A 54 -7.55 -15.75 -3.30
C GLU A 54 -8.69 -15.01 -2.59
N ARG A 55 -8.67 -15.00 -1.25
CA ARG A 55 -9.70 -14.33 -0.44
C ARG A 55 -9.56 -12.81 -0.52
N ASN A 56 -10.70 -12.12 -0.44
CA ASN A 56 -10.78 -10.66 -0.40
C ASN A 56 -10.09 -9.96 -1.59
N PHE A 57 -10.16 -10.56 -2.79
CA PHE A 57 -9.55 -10.05 -4.02
C PHE A 57 -9.78 -8.55 -4.21
N ASP A 58 -11.03 -8.11 -4.14
CA ASP A 58 -11.44 -6.70 -4.23
C ASP A 58 -10.70 -5.77 -3.27
N LYS A 59 -10.47 -6.20 -2.02
CA LYS A 59 -9.79 -5.39 -1.00
C LYS A 59 -8.28 -5.31 -1.22
N ARG A 60 -7.72 -6.25 -1.99
CA ARG A 60 -6.28 -6.23 -2.37
C ARG A 60 -6.01 -5.27 -3.50
N LEU A 61 -7.00 -5.09 -4.39
CA LEU A 61 -6.89 -4.18 -5.52
C LEU A 61 -7.44 -2.79 -5.23
N ASP A 62 -8.33 -2.64 -4.26
CA ASP A 62 -8.89 -1.34 -3.90
C ASP A 62 -8.68 -1.01 -2.43
N THR A 63 -7.75 -0.08 -2.21
CA THR A 63 -7.40 0.40 -0.87
C THR A 63 -8.57 1.12 -0.18
N THR A 64 -9.54 1.66 -0.93
CA THR A 64 -10.72 2.32 -0.37
C THR A 64 -11.73 1.35 0.24
N LYS A 65 -11.65 0.06 -0.13
CA LYS A 65 -12.46 -1.03 0.45
C LYS A 65 -11.84 -1.58 1.75
N LEU A 66 -10.60 -1.22 2.07
CA LEU A 66 -9.96 -1.57 3.35
C LEU A 66 -10.36 -0.59 4.45
N VAL A 67 -10.31 0.71 4.15
CA VAL A 67 -10.75 1.78 5.06
C VAL A 67 -11.58 2.76 4.24
N GLU A 68 -12.87 2.82 4.53
CA GLU A 68 -13.79 3.68 3.80
C GLU A 68 -13.34 5.15 3.86
N GLY A 69 -13.36 5.83 2.71
CA GLY A 69 -13.00 7.23 2.61
C GLY A 69 -11.48 7.51 2.61
N SER A 70 -10.61 6.50 2.66
CA SER A 70 -9.16 6.69 2.58
C SER A 70 -8.76 7.47 1.32
N LYS A 71 -7.86 8.44 1.47
CA LYS A 71 -7.39 9.31 0.36
C LYS A 71 -5.96 9.01 -0.07
N SER A 72 -5.16 8.46 0.83
CA SER A 72 -3.76 8.17 0.60
C SER A 72 -3.33 6.92 1.38
N VAL A 73 -2.31 6.25 0.87
CA VAL A 73 -1.58 5.18 1.55
C VAL A 73 -0.19 5.69 1.90
N ILE A 74 0.23 5.50 3.15
CA ILE A 74 1.57 5.82 3.63
C ILE A 74 2.34 4.51 3.75
N SER A 75 3.44 4.39 3.01
CA SER A 75 4.30 3.21 3.01
C SER A 75 5.62 3.54 3.69
N LEU A 76 5.99 2.74 4.69
CA LEU A 76 7.20 2.91 5.48
C LEU A 76 8.14 1.73 5.22
N THR A 77 9.44 2.00 5.21
CA THR A 77 10.46 0.95 5.14
C THR A 77 11.31 0.94 6.40
N TYR A 78 11.68 -0.27 6.82
CA TYR A 78 12.55 -0.51 7.95
C TYR A 78 13.49 -1.66 7.60
N ASN A 79 14.80 -1.45 7.75
CA ASN A 79 15.77 -2.51 7.54
C ASN A 79 15.82 -3.40 8.78
N TYR A 80 15.52 -4.67 8.59
CA TYR A 80 15.56 -5.70 9.63
C TYR A 80 16.88 -6.51 9.59
N PHE A 81 17.87 -6.07 8.83
CA PHE A 81 19.19 -6.71 8.78
C PHE A 81 19.81 -6.77 10.19
N PRO A 82 20.34 -7.94 10.62
CA PRO A 82 20.96 -8.13 11.93
C PRO A 82 22.20 -7.28 12.17
#